data_AF-A0A7S0XQH1-F1
#
_entry.id   AF-A0A7S0XQH1-F1
#
_cell.length_a   1.000
_cell.length_b   1.000
_cell.length_c   1.000
_cell.angle_alpha   90.00
_cell.angle_beta   90.00
_cell.angle_gamma   90.00
#
_symmetry.space_group_name_H-M   'P 1'
#
loop_
_entity.id
_entity.type
_entity.pdbx_description
1 polymer ?
#
loop_
_entity_poly.entity_id
_entity_poly.type
_entity_poly.pdbx_seq_one_letter_code
_entity_poly.pdbx_strand_id
1 'polypeptide(L)'
;CGAALADDLLMVYETDDTLHPLAVAFKDAHDTLNEKVLPPLDSNYQREVLEGAGKVTDRFQHIKDDDARRSRYISDYDHYRHKYSTLQQSPKKEKLGESIRECEVKLNGASEKYHTMNERLTARLRTADKHKGTMFHEPLMALIRSEQAFFSQGCNEFDKLLQASLEKKYKQAVQ
;
A
#
# COMPACT_ATOMS: atom_id res chain seq x y z
N CYS A 1 -19.20 0.54 18.97
CA CYS A 1 -20.26 1.40 19.54
C CYS A 1 -21.65 1.08 19.00
N GLY A 2 -21.85 0.83 17.70
CA GLY A 2 -23.18 0.53 17.15
C GLY A 2 -23.85 -0.73 17.73
N ALA A 3 -23.09 -1.82 17.93
CA ALA A 3 -23.62 -3.08 18.47
C ALA A 3 -24.21 -2.91 19.86
N ALA A 4 -23.43 -2.31 20.77
CA ALA A 4 -23.85 -2.03 22.12
C ALA A 4 -25.09 -1.14 22.16
N LEU A 5 -25.15 -0.10 21.33
CA LEU A 5 -26.33 0.75 21.23
C LEU A 5 -27.56 -0.03 20.73
N ALA A 6 -27.39 -0.94 19.78
CA ALA A 6 -28.50 -1.76 19.27
C ALA A 6 -29.04 -2.72 20.33
N ASP A 7 -28.16 -3.36 21.08
CA ASP A 7 -28.52 -4.27 22.17
C ASP A 7 -29.16 -3.48 23.34
N ASP A 8 -28.62 -2.29 23.67
CA ASP A 8 -29.16 -1.40 24.71
C ASP A 8 -30.58 -0.93 24.35
N LEU A 9 -30.82 -0.51 23.09
CA LEU A 9 -32.15 -0.09 22.63
C LEU A 9 -33.15 -1.25 22.67
N LEU A 10 -32.73 -2.45 22.30
CA LEU A 10 -33.58 -3.63 22.34
C LEU A 10 -33.99 -3.96 23.79
N MET A 11 -33.05 -3.86 24.74
CA MET A 11 -33.30 -4.08 26.16
C MET A 11 -34.24 -3.01 26.74
N VAL A 12 -34.02 -1.73 26.42
CA VAL A 12 -34.84 -0.62 26.95
C VAL A 12 -36.28 -0.70 26.48
N TYR A 13 -36.51 -1.13 25.24
CA TYR A 13 -37.85 -1.23 24.66
C TYR A 13 -38.40 -2.65 24.64
N GLU A 14 -37.86 -3.60 25.42
CA GLU A 14 -38.28 -5.01 25.41
C GLU A 14 -39.78 -5.18 25.69
N THR A 15 -40.34 -4.34 26.57
CA THR A 15 -41.75 -4.41 26.99
C THR A 15 -42.65 -3.40 26.28
N ASP A 16 -42.14 -2.60 25.34
CA ASP A 16 -42.91 -1.57 24.63
C ASP A 16 -43.42 -2.12 23.30
N ASP A 17 -44.68 -2.52 23.22
CA ASP A 17 -45.30 -3.08 22.01
C ASP A 17 -45.20 -2.16 20.77
N THR A 18 -44.97 -0.86 20.97
CA THR A 18 -44.84 0.12 19.90
C THR A 18 -43.38 0.35 19.51
N LEU A 19 -42.44 0.47 20.44
CA LEU A 19 -41.05 0.77 20.11
C LEU A 19 -40.16 -0.48 19.98
N HIS A 20 -40.57 -1.61 20.55
CA HIS A 20 -39.85 -2.88 20.45
C HIS A 20 -39.56 -3.29 19.00
N PRO A 21 -40.53 -3.28 18.05
CA PRO A 21 -40.25 -3.72 16.69
C PRO A 21 -39.27 -2.79 15.96
N LEU A 22 -39.21 -1.51 16.33
CA LEU A 22 -38.25 -0.55 15.81
C LEU A 22 -36.84 -0.81 16.35
N ALA A 23 -36.72 -1.16 17.64
CA ALA A 23 -35.45 -1.58 18.23
C ALA A 23 -34.92 -2.88 17.61
N VAL A 24 -35.80 -3.85 17.33
CA VAL A 24 -35.47 -5.06 16.57
C VAL A 24 -34.98 -4.72 15.17
N ALA A 25 -35.70 -3.87 14.43
CA ALA A 25 -35.30 -3.46 13.08
C ALA A 25 -33.95 -2.71 13.06
N PHE A 26 -33.66 -1.90 14.08
CA PHE A 26 -32.37 -1.24 14.24
C PHE A 26 -31.24 -2.25 14.45
N LYS A 27 -31.46 -3.25 15.32
CA LYS A 27 -30.51 -4.34 15.54
C LYS A 27 -30.27 -5.16 14.28
N ASP A 28 -31.32 -5.55 13.56
CA ASP A 28 -31.23 -6.32 12.32
C ASP A 28 -30.45 -5.58 11.23
N ALA A 29 -30.66 -4.26 11.09
CA ALA A 29 -29.92 -3.42 10.15
C ALA A 29 -28.43 -3.39 10.52
N HIS A 30 -28.12 -3.22 11.81
CA HIS A 30 -26.75 -3.20 12.31
C HIS A 30 -26.05 -4.56 12.14
N ASP A 31 -26.72 -5.66 12.46
CA ASP A 31 -26.19 -7.02 12.30
C ASP A 31 -25.98 -7.35 10.82
N THR A 32 -26.90 -6.91 9.94
CA THR A 32 -26.71 -7.01 8.49
C THR A 32 -25.46 -6.26 8.01
N LEU A 33 -25.22 -5.04 8.51
CA LEU A 33 -24.02 -4.30 8.15
C LEU A 33 -22.74 -5.02 8.59
N ASN A 34 -22.72 -5.60 9.79
CA ASN A 34 -21.54 -6.28 10.32
C ASN A 34 -21.28 -7.66 9.74
N GLU A 35 -22.33 -8.44 9.50
CA GLU A 35 -22.19 -9.84 9.12
C GLU A 35 -22.22 -10.04 7.60
N LYS A 36 -22.89 -9.15 6.86
CA LYS A 36 -23.11 -9.33 5.42
C LYS A 36 -22.41 -8.26 4.57
N VAL A 37 -22.38 -7.02 5.02
CA VAL A 37 -21.82 -5.91 4.23
C VAL A 37 -20.31 -5.73 4.48
N LEU A 38 -19.89 -5.66 5.74
CA LEU A 38 -18.49 -5.44 6.10
C LEU A 38 -17.53 -6.56 5.66
N PRO A 39 -17.81 -7.86 5.85
CA PRO A 39 -16.84 -8.90 5.55
C PRO A 39 -16.39 -8.97 4.07
N PRO A 40 -17.29 -8.91 3.06
CA PRO A 40 -16.86 -8.89 1.67
C PRO A 40 -16.16 -7.57 1.31
N LEU A 41 -16.55 -6.44 1.91
CA LEU A 41 -15.88 -5.16 1.69
C LEU A 41 -14.45 -5.16 2.22
N ASP A 42 -14.24 -5.66 3.44
CA ASP A 42 -12.91 -5.80 4.04
C ASP A 42 -12.02 -6.75 3.23
N SER A 43 -12.56 -7.91 2.83
CA SER A 43 -11.85 -8.86 1.97
C SER A 43 -11.40 -8.22 0.63
N ASN A 44 -12.30 -7.47 -0.03
CA ASN A 44 -11.97 -6.77 -1.27
C ASN A 44 -10.99 -5.61 -1.03
N TYR A 45 -11.12 -4.88 0.07
CA TYR A 45 -10.21 -3.80 0.44
C TYR A 45 -8.78 -4.32 0.65
N GLN A 46 -8.62 -5.39 1.41
CA GLN A 46 -7.32 -6.03 1.63
C GLN A 46 -6.70 -6.47 0.29
N ARG A 47 -7.47 -7.19 -0.54
CA ARG A 47 -6.97 -7.74 -1.81
C ARG A 47 -6.66 -6.67 -2.87
N GLU A 48 -7.52 -5.67 -3.03
CA GLU A 48 -7.43 -4.76 -4.18
C GLU A 48 -6.72 -3.45 -3.81
N VAL A 49 -6.90 -2.97 -2.58
CA VAL A 49 -6.28 -1.73 -2.10
C VAL A 49 -4.94 -2.02 -1.45
N LEU A 50 -4.92 -2.85 -0.40
CA LEU A 50 -3.71 -3.05 0.41
C LEU A 50 -2.65 -3.85 -0.35
N GLU A 51 -2.99 -5.01 -0.94
CA GLU A 51 -2.01 -5.76 -1.75
C GLU A 51 -1.59 -4.97 -3.00
N GLY A 52 -2.52 -4.23 -3.61
CA GLY A 52 -2.24 -3.35 -4.75
C GLY A 52 -1.19 -2.29 -4.41
N ALA A 53 -1.37 -1.58 -3.30
CA ALA A 53 -0.42 -0.61 -2.77
C ALA A 53 0.91 -1.28 -2.32
N GLY A 54 0.83 -2.48 -1.76
CA GLY A 54 1.98 -3.30 -1.38
C GLY A 54 2.90 -3.58 -2.57
N LYS A 55 2.34 -4.03 -3.70
CA LYS A 55 3.09 -4.27 -4.96
C LYS A 55 3.83 -3.02 -5.45
N VAL A 56 3.26 -1.84 -5.25
CA VAL A 56 3.92 -0.57 -5.60
C VAL A 56 5.09 -0.30 -4.65
N THR A 57 4.87 -0.50 -3.36
CA THR A 57 5.91 -0.35 -2.32
C THR A 57 7.10 -1.27 -2.57
N ASP A 58 6.84 -2.55 -2.89
CA ASP A 58 7.89 -3.54 -3.19
C ASP A 58 8.76 -3.13 -4.39
N ARG A 59 8.13 -2.58 -5.44
CA ARG A 59 8.86 -2.06 -6.60
C ARG A 59 9.82 -0.94 -6.22
N PHE A 60 9.39 -0.01 -5.38
CA PHE A 60 10.26 1.05 -4.88
C PHE A 60 11.35 0.53 -3.96
N GLN A 61 11.09 -0.53 -3.19
CA GLN A 61 12.11 -1.17 -2.37
C GLN A 61 13.23 -1.77 -3.24
N HIS A 62 12.88 -2.45 -4.34
CA HIS A 62 13.88 -2.95 -5.28
C HIS A 62 14.71 -1.85 -5.97
N ILE A 63 14.15 -0.65 -6.15
CA ILE A 63 14.91 0.52 -6.65
C ILE A 63 15.90 0.99 -5.59
N LYS A 64 15.49 1.07 -4.32
CA LYS A 64 16.37 1.44 -3.20
C LYS A 64 17.51 0.44 -3.04
N ASP A 65 17.23 -0.86 -3.15
CA ASP A 65 18.26 -1.90 -3.06
C ASP A 65 19.29 -1.79 -4.21
N ASP A 66 18.82 -1.44 -5.41
CA ASP A 66 19.69 -1.20 -6.57
C ASP A 66 20.55 0.04 -6.40
N ASP A 67 20.00 1.13 -5.85
CA ASP A 67 20.77 2.33 -5.53
C ASP A 67 21.83 2.08 -4.45
N ALA A 68 21.50 1.31 -3.42
CA ALA A 68 22.45 0.88 -2.41
C ALA A 68 23.56 -0.03 -2.98
N ARG A 69 23.25 -0.86 -3.98
CA ARG A 69 24.26 -1.64 -4.72
C ARG A 69 25.14 -0.76 -5.59
N ARG A 70 24.55 0.16 -6.36
CA ARG A 70 25.28 1.13 -7.18
C ARG A 70 26.25 1.95 -6.34
N SER A 71 25.82 2.43 -5.17
CA SER A 71 26.63 3.23 -4.25
C SER A 71 27.86 2.47 -3.74
N ARG A 72 27.74 1.15 -3.55
CA ARG A 72 28.91 0.30 -3.23
C ARG A 72 29.85 0.14 -4.42
N TYR A 73 29.31 -0.11 -5.62
CA TYR A 73 30.14 -0.32 -6.81
C TYR A 73 30.88 0.94 -7.28
N ILE A 74 30.29 2.14 -7.13
CA ILE A 74 31.02 3.38 -7.45
C ILE A 74 32.17 3.60 -6.47
N SER A 75 31.98 3.28 -5.19
CA SER A 75 33.05 3.35 -4.19
C SER A 75 34.20 2.39 -4.51
N ASP A 76 33.90 1.16 -4.93
CA ASP A 76 34.92 0.19 -5.36
C ASP A 76 35.66 0.68 -6.60
N TYR A 77 34.92 1.21 -7.59
CA TYR A 77 35.49 1.77 -8.80
C TYR A 77 36.44 2.94 -8.50
N ASP A 78 36.01 3.90 -7.68
CA ASP A 78 36.83 5.05 -7.29
C ASP A 78 38.06 4.63 -6.49
N HIS A 79 37.93 3.63 -5.61
CA HIS A 79 39.06 3.05 -4.88
C HIS A 79 40.13 2.50 -5.84
N TYR A 80 39.75 1.63 -6.78
CA TYR A 80 40.70 1.04 -7.72
C TYR A 80 41.24 2.07 -8.71
N ARG A 81 40.44 3.07 -9.09
CA ARG A 81 40.87 4.16 -9.98
C ARG A 81 41.96 4.98 -9.31
N HIS A 82 41.78 5.35 -8.05
CA HIS A 82 42.78 6.09 -7.28
C HIS A 82 44.05 5.26 -7.06
N LYS A 83 43.89 3.97 -6.71
CA LYS A 83 45.03 3.04 -6.53
C LYS A 83 45.83 2.86 -7.82
N TYR A 84 45.15 2.66 -8.95
CA TYR A 84 45.78 2.52 -10.25
C TYR A 84 46.58 3.78 -10.63
N SER A 85 45.98 4.96 -10.46
CA SER A 85 46.67 6.24 -10.71
C SER A 85 47.91 6.40 -9.84
N THR A 86 47.82 6.01 -8.56
CA THR A 86 48.95 6.10 -7.62
C THR A 86 50.09 5.15 -8.02
N LEU A 87 49.76 3.90 -8.39
CA LEU A 87 50.76 2.93 -8.84
C LEU A 87 51.43 3.36 -10.15
N GLN A 88 50.67 3.94 -11.08
CA GLN A 88 51.22 4.44 -12.35
C GLN A 88 52.15 5.64 -12.19
N GLN A 89 51.91 6.49 -11.18
CA GLN A 89 52.73 7.67 -10.88
C GLN A 89 53.91 7.37 -9.95
N SER A 90 54.02 6.13 -9.46
CA SER A 90 55.10 5.74 -8.55
C SER A 90 56.47 5.79 -9.24
N PRO A 91 57.51 6.34 -8.60
CA PRO A 91 58.86 6.36 -9.15
C PRO A 91 59.48 4.95 -9.26
N LYS A 92 58.84 3.92 -8.68
CA LYS A 92 59.25 2.50 -8.77
C LYS A 92 58.43 1.69 -9.78
N LYS A 93 57.76 2.34 -10.73
CA LYS A 93 56.80 1.74 -11.69
C LYS A 93 57.31 0.46 -12.36
N GLU A 94 58.57 0.43 -12.79
CA GLU A 94 59.18 -0.73 -13.47
C GLU A 94 59.19 -1.99 -12.60
N LYS A 95 59.31 -1.86 -11.28
CA LYS A 95 59.26 -2.98 -10.32
C LYS A 95 57.84 -3.35 -9.91
N LEU A 96 56.84 -2.56 -10.31
CA LEU A 96 55.44 -2.70 -9.93
C LEU A 96 54.56 -3.19 -11.09
N GLY A 97 55.16 -3.63 -12.21
CA GLY A 97 54.44 -3.99 -13.43
C GLY A 97 53.31 -5.00 -13.21
N GLU A 98 53.56 -6.06 -12.42
CA GLU A 98 52.54 -7.06 -12.09
C GLU A 98 51.42 -6.49 -11.21
N SER A 99 51.75 -5.70 -10.18
CA SER A 99 50.76 -5.03 -9.33
C SER A 99 49.89 -4.02 -10.10
N ILE A 100 50.46 -3.33 -11.09
CA ILE A 100 49.73 -2.43 -11.98
C ILE A 100 48.73 -3.24 -12.81
N ARG A 101 49.17 -4.35 -13.41
CA ARG A 101 48.32 -5.23 -14.22
C ARG A 101 47.18 -5.83 -13.39
N GLU A 102 47.45 -6.30 -12.17
CA GLU A 102 46.40 -6.79 -11.27
C GLU A 102 45.39 -5.69 -10.90
N CYS A 103 45.89 -4.48 -10.62
CA CYS A 103 45.03 -3.35 -10.29
C CYS A 103 44.17 -2.91 -11.48
N GLU A 104 44.69 -3.00 -12.71
CA GLU A 104 43.95 -2.73 -13.94
C GLU A 104 42.80 -3.72 -14.15
N VAL A 105 43.05 -5.02 -13.95
CA VAL A 105 42.00 -6.04 -14.02
C VAL A 105 40.90 -5.77 -12.99
N LYS A 106 41.27 -5.41 -11.76
CA LYS A 106 40.31 -5.06 -10.70
C LYS A 106 39.52 -3.78 -11.03
N LEU A 107 40.19 -2.77 -11.58
CA LEU A 107 39.56 -1.53 -12.02
C LEU A 107 38.54 -1.79 -13.14
N ASN A 108 38.91 -2.57 -14.15
CA ASN A 108 38.02 -2.92 -15.26
C ASN A 108 36.80 -3.70 -14.76
N GLY A 109 36.99 -4.69 -13.87
CA GLY A 109 35.89 -5.44 -13.27
C GLY A 109 34.97 -4.58 -12.39
N ALA A 110 35.52 -3.60 -11.66
CA ALA A 110 34.71 -2.65 -10.87
C ALA A 110 33.95 -1.67 -11.76
N SER A 111 34.59 -1.18 -12.84
CA SER A 111 34.01 -0.31 -13.86
C SER A 111 32.79 -0.96 -14.50
N GLU A 112 32.92 -2.20 -14.97
CA GLU A 112 31.84 -2.96 -15.60
C GLU A 112 30.65 -3.15 -14.65
N LYS A 113 30.90 -3.56 -13.40
CA LYS A 113 29.84 -3.72 -12.38
C LYS A 113 29.11 -2.41 -12.10
N TYR A 114 29.85 -1.31 -11.94
CA TYR A 114 29.27 0.01 -11.70
C TYR A 114 28.41 0.46 -12.88
N HIS A 115 28.96 0.48 -14.09
CA HIS A 115 28.25 0.97 -15.27
C HIS A 115 27.02 0.13 -15.58
N THR A 116 27.13 -1.20 -15.53
CA THR A 116 25.99 -2.11 -15.72
C THR A 116 24.88 -1.84 -14.69
N MET A 117 25.24 -1.68 -13.40
CA MET A 117 24.25 -1.39 -12.36
C MET A 117 23.63 0.01 -12.52
N ASN A 118 24.43 1.00 -12.90
CA ASN A 118 23.96 2.37 -13.10
C ASN A 118 23.00 2.48 -14.29
N GLU A 119 23.29 1.80 -15.41
CA GLU A 119 22.39 1.71 -16.56
C GLU A 119 21.08 1.04 -16.19
N ARG A 120 21.14 -0.10 -15.49
CA ARG A 120 19.96 -0.82 -15.00
C ARG A 120 19.09 0.05 -14.08
N LEU A 121 19.71 0.72 -13.09
CA LEU A 121 19.00 1.60 -12.17
C LEU A 121 18.36 2.77 -12.92
N THR A 122 19.09 3.40 -13.85
CA THR A 122 18.60 4.51 -14.66
C THR A 122 17.40 4.09 -15.51
N ALA A 123 17.46 2.94 -16.17
CA ALA A 123 16.34 2.41 -16.95
C ALA A 123 15.12 2.12 -16.08
N ARG A 124 15.32 1.56 -14.88
CA ARG A 124 14.24 1.29 -13.92
C ARG A 124 13.61 2.57 -13.39
N LEU A 125 14.41 3.58 -13.04
CA LEU A 125 13.92 4.90 -12.60
C LEU A 125 13.08 5.58 -13.68
N ARG A 126 13.54 5.59 -14.94
CA ARG A 126 12.76 6.13 -16.07
C ARG A 126 11.44 5.40 -16.25
N THR A 127 11.45 4.08 -16.12
CA THR A 127 10.23 3.26 -16.21
C THR A 127 9.27 3.58 -15.08
N ALA A 128 9.76 3.70 -13.84
CA ALA A 128 8.94 4.06 -12.69
C ALA A 128 8.34 5.46 -12.85
N ASP A 129 9.13 6.46 -13.28
CA ASP A 129 8.64 7.82 -13.48
C ASP A 129 7.57 7.90 -14.59
N LYS A 130 7.78 7.19 -15.71
CA LYS A 130 6.81 7.12 -16.80
C LYS A 130 5.47 6.48 -16.38
N HIS A 131 5.51 5.46 -15.53
CA HIS A 131 4.32 4.68 -15.18
C HIS A 131 3.79 4.96 -13.77
N LYS A 132 4.30 5.97 -13.06
CA LYS A 132 3.90 6.29 -11.68
C LYS A 132 2.39 6.49 -11.54
N GLY A 133 1.75 7.17 -12.51
CA GLY A 133 0.30 7.35 -12.51
C GLY A 133 -0.44 6.02 -12.58
N THR A 134 -0.08 5.17 -13.54
CA THR A 134 -0.69 3.85 -13.73
C THR A 134 -0.43 2.90 -12.54
N MET A 135 0.74 3.01 -11.90
CA MET A 135 1.09 2.19 -10.73
C MET A 135 0.15 2.42 -9.55
N PHE A 136 -0.27 3.67 -9.32
CA PHE A 136 -1.20 4.00 -8.24
C PHE A 136 -2.66 4.02 -8.67
N HIS A 137 -2.95 4.08 -9.97
CA HIS A 137 -4.31 4.21 -10.47
C HIS A 137 -5.22 3.07 -9.97
N GLU A 138 -4.82 1.82 -10.16
CA GLU A 138 -5.65 0.68 -9.77
C GLU A 138 -5.97 0.63 -8.26
N PRO A 139 -5.00 0.70 -7.34
CA PRO A 139 -5.31 0.69 -5.91
C PRO A 139 -6.13 1.91 -5.47
N LEU A 140 -5.93 3.08 -6.09
CA LEU A 140 -6.74 4.27 -5.80
C LEU A 140 -8.19 4.11 -6.28
N MET A 141 -8.41 3.54 -7.48
CA MET A 141 -9.76 3.27 -7.97
C MET A 141 -10.45 2.19 -7.15
N ALA A 142 -9.71 1.16 -6.72
CA ALA A 142 -10.22 0.15 -5.80
C ALA A 142 -10.66 0.76 -4.46
N LEU A 143 -9.87 1.69 -3.91
CA LEU A 143 -10.21 2.42 -2.69
C LEU A 143 -11.53 3.19 -2.85
N ILE A 144 -11.64 3.99 -3.91
CA ILE A 144 -12.86 4.77 -4.18
C ILE A 144 -14.08 3.86 -4.35
N ARG A 145 -13.94 2.74 -5.07
CA ARG A 145 -15.01 1.76 -5.24
C ARG A 145 -15.42 1.12 -3.91
N SER A 146 -14.46 0.78 -3.06
CA SER A 146 -14.70 0.19 -1.74
C SER A 146 -15.46 1.16 -0.83
N GLU A 147 -15.02 2.42 -0.75
CA GLU A 147 -15.70 3.49 -0.01
C GLU A 147 -17.12 3.70 -0.52
N GLN A 148 -17.29 3.85 -1.84
CA GLN A 148 -18.61 4.03 -2.45
C GLN A 148 -19.55 2.84 -2.16
N ALA A 149 -19.03 1.61 -2.22
CA ALA A 149 -19.81 0.41 -1.93
C ALA A 149 -20.21 0.33 -0.45
N PHE A 150 -19.33 0.75 0.47
CA PHE A 150 -19.64 0.86 1.89
C PHE A 150 -20.75 1.88 2.15
N PHE A 151 -20.60 3.11 1.64
CA PHE A 151 -21.60 4.17 1.80
C PHE A 151 -22.95 3.79 1.21
N SER A 152 -22.97 3.28 -0.03
CA SER A 152 -24.22 2.90 -0.70
C SER A 152 -24.98 1.81 0.05
N GLN A 153 -24.29 0.74 0.47
CA GLN A 153 -24.92 -0.34 1.23
C GLN A 153 -25.35 0.13 2.63
N GLY A 154 -24.52 0.94 3.30
CA GLY A 154 -24.86 1.55 4.58
C GLY A 154 -26.12 2.41 4.53
N CYS A 155 -26.18 3.34 3.57
CA CYS A 155 -27.36 4.18 3.35
C CYS A 155 -28.61 3.36 3.05
N ASN A 156 -28.51 2.32 2.21
CA ASN A 156 -29.66 1.47 1.89
C ASN A 156 -30.25 0.78 3.14
N GLU A 157 -29.41 0.30 4.07
CA GLU A 157 -29.91 -0.30 5.32
C GLU A 157 -30.54 0.74 6.25
N PHE A 158 -29.94 1.93 6.37
CA PHE A 158 -30.54 3.02 7.17
C PHE A 158 -31.82 3.59 6.56
N ASP A 159 -31.93 3.63 5.23
CA ASP A 159 -33.15 4.05 4.55
C ASP A 159 -34.31 3.08 4.83
N LYS A 160 -34.06 1.76 4.86
CA LYS A 160 -35.09 0.78 5.26
C LYS A 160 -35.56 1.03 6.69
N LEU A 161 -34.64 1.29 7.62
CA LEU A 161 -34.97 1.61 8.99
C LEU A 161 -35.78 2.93 9.09
N LEU A 162 -35.38 3.95 8.34
CA LEU A 162 -36.11 5.21 8.28
C LEU A 162 -37.54 4.97 7.78
N GLN A 163 -37.73 4.21 6.71
CA GLN A 163 -39.08 3.88 6.21
C GLN A 163 -39.90 3.12 7.26
N ALA A 164 -39.31 2.16 7.96
CA ALA A 164 -39.97 1.46 9.07
C ALA A 164 -40.41 2.43 10.18
N SER A 165 -39.57 3.42 10.54
CA SER A 165 -39.89 4.43 11.56
C SER A 165 -40.99 5.40 11.15
N LEU A 166 -41.22 5.60 9.85
CA LEU A 166 -42.23 6.53 9.33
C LEU A 166 -43.63 5.93 9.28
N GLU A 167 -43.79 4.63 9.59
CA GLU A 167 -45.09 3.99 9.68
C GLU A 167 -46.01 4.71 10.68
N LYS A 168 -47.28 4.86 10.30
CA LYS A 168 -48.26 5.70 11.02
C LYS A 168 -48.41 5.32 12.50
N LYS A 169 -48.23 4.04 12.84
CA LYS A 169 -48.32 3.51 14.21
C LYS A 169 -47.22 4.06 15.14
N TYR A 170 -46.06 4.45 14.61
CA TYR A 170 -44.96 5.00 15.40
C TYR A 170 -45.03 6.53 15.52
N LYS A 171 -45.66 7.22 14.56
CA LYS A 171 -45.92 8.67 14.64
C LYS A 171 -46.91 9.05 15.74
N GLN A 172 -47.79 8.11 16.14
CA GLN A 172 -48.79 8.31 17.19
C GLN A 172 -48.26 8.06 18.60
N ALA A 173 -47.09 7.42 18.75
CA ALA A 173 -46.47 7.12 20.04
C ALA A 173 -45.64 8.29 20.62
N VAL A 174 -45.45 9.36 19.83
CA VAL A 174 -44.64 10.54 20.19
C VAL A 174 -45.52 11.74 20.60
N GLN A 175 -46.85 11.59 20.60
CA GLN A 175 -47.82 12.59 21.08
C GLN A 175 -48.44 12.15 22.40
#